data_AF-A0A412WES7-F1
#
_entry.id   AF-A0A412WES7-F1
#
_cell.length_a   1.000
_cell.length_b   1.000
_cell.length_c   1.000
_cell.angle_alpha   90.00
_cell.angle_beta   90.00
_cell.angle_gamma   90.00
#
_symmetry.space_group_name_H-M   'P 1'
#
loop_
_entity.id
_entity.type
_entity.pdbx_description
1 polymer ?
#
loop_
_entity_poly.entity_id
_entity_poly.type
_entity_poly.pdbx_seq_one_letter_code
_entity_poly.pdbx_strand_id
1 'polypeptide(L)'
;MVDLQLIQSKIYEIRGQRVMLDFDLAQMYGTETKVLKQAVKRNIKRFPTDFMFELNKEEFEFLRSQFVTSNQRGGTRYMPFAFTEQGVAMLSSILNSEVAIEINISIMRAFIAVRQLIANPPPDKHSLLQKEVKELKQYIEEIFTDQNDINEDTRMQLELINQTLAELQVHQKLSDKPRRPIGFIRPEEN
;
A
#
# COMPACT_ATOMS: atom_id res chain seq x y z
N MET A 1 10.47 -29.74 -8.05
CA MET A 1 9.84 -28.40 -8.09
C MET A 1 10.94 -27.39 -7.84
N VAL A 2 11.15 -26.43 -8.75
CA VAL A 2 12.12 -25.36 -8.51
C VAL A 2 11.53 -24.40 -7.48
N ASP A 3 12.25 -24.16 -6.40
CA ASP A 3 11.78 -23.27 -5.33
C ASP A 3 11.70 -21.84 -5.84
N LEU A 4 10.52 -21.23 -5.73
CA LEU A 4 10.27 -19.84 -6.14
C LEU A 4 11.22 -18.86 -5.44
N GLN A 5 11.59 -19.16 -4.17
CA GLN A 5 12.53 -18.38 -3.38
C GLN A 5 13.95 -18.38 -3.98
N LEU A 6 14.39 -19.52 -4.53
CA LEU A 6 15.69 -19.63 -5.18
C LEU A 6 15.73 -18.73 -6.42
N ILE A 7 14.67 -18.73 -7.22
CA ILE A 7 14.57 -17.86 -8.41
C ILE A 7 14.55 -16.39 -8.00
N GLN A 8 13.76 -16.03 -6.98
CA GLN A 8 13.68 -14.65 -6.49
C GLN A 8 15.05 -14.11 -6.04
N SER A 9 15.87 -14.93 -5.38
CA SER A 9 17.23 -14.54 -4.95
C SER A 9 18.20 -14.24 -6.10
N LYS A 10 17.85 -14.64 -7.33
CA LYS A 10 18.65 -14.47 -8.55
C LYS A 10 18.10 -13.38 -9.47
N ILE A 11 17.10 -12.62 -9.02
CA ILE A 11 16.62 -11.43 -9.70
C ILE A 11 17.38 -10.22 -9.13
N TYR A 12 18.13 -9.55 -9.99
CA TYR A 12 18.94 -8.39 -9.64
C TYR A 12 18.31 -7.11 -10.17
N GLU A 13 18.59 -5.99 -9.52
CA GLU A 13 18.19 -4.67 -10.00
C GLU A 13 19.40 -3.95 -10.58
N ILE A 14 19.40 -3.74 -11.91
CA ILE A 14 20.49 -3.13 -12.64
C ILE A 14 19.91 -2.12 -13.64
N ARG A 15 20.43 -0.89 -13.65
CA ARG A 15 19.88 0.22 -14.45
C ARG A 15 18.38 0.47 -14.20
N GLY A 16 17.90 0.23 -12.98
CA GLY A 16 16.48 0.34 -12.62
C GLY A 16 15.59 -0.73 -13.25
N GLN A 17 16.18 -1.78 -13.83
CA GLN A 17 15.47 -2.91 -14.42
C GLN A 17 15.75 -4.18 -13.62
N ARG A 18 14.72 -5.02 -13.48
CA ARG A 18 14.87 -6.34 -12.88
C ARG A 18 15.37 -7.31 -13.94
N VAL A 19 16.52 -7.90 -13.67
CA VAL A 19 17.24 -8.73 -14.63
C VAL A 19 17.76 -10.01 -13.98
N MET A 20 17.88 -11.07 -14.79
CA MET A 20 18.61 -12.29 -14.43
C MET A 20 19.86 -12.41 -15.30
N LEU A 21 20.93 -12.95 -14.71
CA LEU A 21 22.23 -13.07 -15.37
C LEU A 21 22.31 -14.37 -16.17
N ASP A 22 23.04 -14.34 -17.28
CA ASP A 22 23.23 -15.49 -18.17
C ASP A 22 23.72 -16.76 -17.47
N PHE A 23 24.60 -16.64 -16.48
CA PHE A 23 25.16 -17.78 -15.76
C PHE A 23 24.14 -18.41 -14.82
N ASP A 24 23.32 -17.60 -14.14
CA ASP A 24 22.24 -18.11 -13.28
C ASP A 24 21.14 -18.77 -14.15
N LEU A 25 20.76 -18.12 -15.26
CA LEU A 25 19.80 -18.68 -16.21
C LEU A 25 20.29 -19.99 -16.81
N ALA A 26 21.55 -20.05 -17.23
CA ALA A 26 22.14 -21.26 -17.80
C ALA A 26 22.13 -22.40 -16.78
N GLN A 27 22.52 -22.12 -15.52
CA GLN A 27 22.49 -23.09 -14.43
C GLN A 27 21.06 -23.61 -14.18
N MET A 28 20.08 -22.71 -14.13
CA MET A 28 18.68 -23.09 -13.96
C MET A 28 18.23 -23.98 -15.12
N TYR A 29 18.40 -23.54 -16.36
CA TYR A 29 18.00 -24.30 -17.55
C TYR A 29 18.77 -25.62 -17.75
N GLY A 30 19.78 -25.92 -16.94
CA GLY A 30 20.62 -27.11 -17.11
C GLY A 30 21.48 -27.06 -18.36
N THR A 31 21.89 -25.85 -18.78
CA THR A 31 22.70 -25.62 -19.98
C THR A 31 24.01 -24.93 -19.63
N GLU A 32 25.03 -25.08 -20.47
CA GLU A 32 26.25 -24.30 -20.30
C GLU A 32 26.01 -22.82 -20.67
N THR A 33 26.59 -21.89 -19.90
CA THR A 33 26.50 -20.45 -20.18
C THR A 33 26.98 -20.10 -21.60
N LYS A 34 27.98 -20.83 -22.11
CA LYS A 34 28.48 -20.65 -23.49
C LYS A 34 27.42 -21.02 -24.53
N VAL A 35 26.69 -22.12 -24.32
CA VAL A 35 25.62 -22.59 -25.21
C VAL A 35 24.46 -21.58 -25.22
N LEU A 36 24.06 -21.10 -24.04
CA LEU A 36 23.04 -20.05 -23.92
C LEU A 36 23.44 -18.79 -24.69
N LYS A 37 24.64 -18.27 -24.46
CA LYS A 37 25.18 -17.10 -25.20
C LYS A 37 25.18 -17.30 -26.70
N GLN A 38 25.56 -18.50 -27.16
CA GLN A 38 25.59 -18.82 -28.58
C GLN A 38 24.18 -18.86 -29.18
N ALA A 39 23.21 -19.42 -28.46
CA ALA A 39 21.81 -19.48 -28.89
C ALA A 39 21.20 -18.07 -29.02
N VAL A 40 21.50 -17.18 -28.09
CA VAL A 40 21.09 -15.77 -28.11
C VAL A 40 21.73 -15.05 -29.30
N LYS A 41 23.05 -15.17 -29.48
CA LYS A 41 23.77 -14.52 -30.60
C LYS A 41 23.24 -14.95 -31.97
N ARG A 42 22.86 -16.22 -32.13
CA ARG A 42 22.22 -16.72 -33.36
C ARG A 42 20.83 -16.10 -33.61
N ASN A 43 20.15 -15.70 -32.55
CA ASN A 43 18.79 -15.16 -32.59
C ASN A 43 18.74 -13.69 -32.16
N ILE A 44 19.81 -12.90 -32.37
CA ILE A 44 19.93 -11.54 -31.83
C ILE A 44 18.79 -10.61 -32.22
N LYS A 45 18.15 -10.83 -33.39
CA LYS A 45 16.96 -10.09 -33.85
C LYS A 45 15.77 -10.19 -32.88
N ARG A 46 15.74 -11.22 -32.03
CA ARG A 46 14.71 -11.44 -30.99
C ARG A 46 15.03 -10.76 -29.66
N PHE A 47 16.23 -10.20 -29.53
CA PHE A 47 16.73 -9.56 -28.30
C PHE A 47 17.07 -8.10 -28.58
N PRO A 48 16.07 -7.22 -28.63
CA PRO A 48 16.32 -5.78 -28.61
C PRO A 48 16.97 -5.37 -27.28
N THR A 49 17.48 -4.13 -27.23
CA THR A 49 18.29 -3.63 -26.10
C THR A 49 17.55 -3.53 -24.78
N ASP A 50 16.21 -3.47 -24.82
CA ASP A 50 15.30 -3.49 -23.67
C ASP A 50 15.03 -4.91 -23.14
N PHE A 51 15.37 -5.96 -23.91
CA PHE A 51 15.19 -7.36 -23.51
C PHE A 51 16.47 -7.95 -22.94
N MET A 52 17.62 -7.52 -23.47
CA MET A 52 18.93 -7.97 -23.03
C MET A 52 19.97 -6.87 -23.23
N PHE A 53 20.91 -6.77 -22.29
CA PHE A 53 22.10 -5.95 -22.45
C PHE A 53 23.32 -6.61 -21.80
N GLU A 54 24.51 -6.26 -22.27
CA GLU A 54 25.77 -6.67 -21.66
C GLU A 54 26.11 -5.73 -20.48
N LEU A 55 26.58 -6.31 -19.39
CA LEU A 55 27.00 -5.56 -18.21
C LEU A 55 28.33 -4.86 -18.44
N ASN A 56 28.46 -3.66 -17.88
CA ASN A 56 29.73 -2.96 -17.83
C ASN A 56 30.61 -3.55 -16.73
N LYS A 57 31.92 -3.33 -16.82
CA LYS A 57 32.89 -3.79 -15.80
C LYS A 57 32.50 -3.31 -14.40
N GLU A 58 32.17 -2.03 -14.26
CA GLU A 58 31.77 -1.43 -12.98
C GLU A 58 30.50 -2.07 -12.40
N GLU A 59 29.48 -2.27 -13.24
CA GLU A 59 28.22 -2.92 -12.83
C GLU A 59 28.48 -4.36 -12.35
N PHE A 60 29.35 -5.08 -13.06
CA PHE A 60 29.72 -6.44 -12.70
C PHE A 60 30.59 -6.51 -11.44
N GLU A 61 31.53 -5.59 -11.23
CA GLU A 61 32.30 -5.50 -9.98
C GLU A 61 31.39 -5.15 -8.79
N PHE A 62 30.46 -4.23 -8.97
CA PHE A 62 29.51 -3.87 -7.92
C PHE A 62 28.66 -5.07 -7.51
N LEU A 63 28.12 -5.81 -8.49
CA LEU A 63 27.42 -7.07 -8.23
C LEU A 63 28.31 -8.06 -7.47
N ARG A 64 29.55 -8.29 -7.93
CA ARG A 64 30.48 -9.21 -7.26
C ARG A 64 30.85 -8.78 -5.85
N SER A 65 30.88 -7.49 -5.55
CA SER A 65 31.17 -6.99 -4.20
C SER A 65 30.01 -7.20 -3.24
N GLN A 66 28.77 -7.21 -3.75
CA GLN A 66 27.55 -7.46 -2.97
C GLN A 66 27.35 -8.96 -2.68
N PHE A 67 27.84 -9.85 -3.55
CA PHE A 67 27.82 -11.28 -3.31
C PHE A 67 29.14 -11.74 -2.68
N VAL A 68 29.10 -12.59 -1.66
CA VAL A 68 30.31 -13.22 -1.08
C VAL A 68 30.81 -14.33 -2.02
N THR A 69 31.05 -13.99 -3.28
CA THR A 69 31.69 -14.87 -4.26
C THR A 69 33.19 -14.71 -4.14
N SER A 70 33.87 -15.79 -3.75
CA SER A 70 35.33 -15.91 -3.72
C SER A 70 35.96 -15.31 -4.98
N ASN A 71 37.08 -14.58 -4.81
CA ASN A 71 37.98 -14.18 -5.89
C ASN A 71 38.59 -15.44 -6.53
N GLN A 72 37.80 -16.17 -7.34
CA GLN A 72 38.32 -17.28 -8.11
C GLN A 72 39.33 -16.71 -9.12
N ARG A 73 40.60 -17.13 -8.94
CA ARG A 73 41.76 -16.81 -9.78
C ARG A 73 41.50 -17.19 -11.24
N GLY A 74 40.83 -16.31 -11.98
CA GLY A 74 40.37 -16.57 -13.34
C GLY A 74 39.24 -15.60 -13.66
N GLY A 75 39.57 -14.33 -13.82
CA GLY A 75 38.58 -13.30 -14.13
C GLY A 75 37.69 -13.71 -15.30
N THR A 76 36.42 -13.30 -15.25
CA THR A 76 35.46 -13.58 -16.32
C THR A 76 35.99 -13.00 -17.63
N ARG A 77 36.28 -13.88 -18.61
CA ARG A 77 36.86 -13.47 -19.90
C ARG A 77 35.88 -12.65 -20.75
N TYR A 78 34.59 -12.69 -20.42
CA TYR A 78 33.51 -12.00 -21.10
C TYR A 78 32.55 -11.42 -20.07
N MET A 79 31.99 -10.24 -20.33
CA MET A 79 30.97 -9.69 -19.45
C MET A 79 29.68 -10.56 -19.54
N PRO A 80 28.95 -10.68 -18.43
CA PRO A 80 27.66 -11.36 -18.45
C PRO A 80 26.61 -10.52 -19.16
N PHE A 81 25.68 -11.20 -19.81
CA PHE A 81 24.43 -10.62 -20.28
C PHE A 81 23.41 -10.64 -19.15
N ALA A 82 22.69 -9.52 -19.04
CA ALA A 82 21.52 -9.36 -18.21
C ALA A 82 20.27 -9.46 -19.08
N PHE A 83 19.29 -10.26 -18.65
CA PHE A 83 18.02 -10.47 -19.33
C PHE A 83 16.88 -9.94 -18.47
N THR A 84 16.04 -9.09 -19.04
CA THR A 84 14.79 -8.65 -18.40
C THR A 84 13.75 -9.76 -18.44
N GLU A 85 12.59 -9.56 -17.80
CA GLU A 85 11.45 -10.49 -17.87
C GLU A 85 11.11 -10.86 -19.32
N GLN A 86 11.08 -9.87 -20.22
CA GLN A 86 10.83 -10.07 -21.64
C GLN A 86 11.95 -10.83 -22.32
N GLY A 87 13.21 -10.54 -21.99
CA GLY A 87 14.37 -11.30 -22.48
C GLY A 87 14.32 -12.77 -22.08
N VAL A 88 13.97 -13.05 -20.83
CA VAL A 88 13.78 -14.42 -20.33
C VAL A 88 12.62 -15.09 -21.05
N ALA A 89 11.50 -14.40 -21.23
CA ALA A 89 10.39 -14.91 -22.03
C ALA A 89 10.83 -15.29 -23.46
N MET A 90 11.69 -14.50 -24.09
CA MET A 90 12.23 -14.84 -25.43
C MET A 90 13.14 -16.07 -25.42
N LEU A 91 13.83 -16.38 -24.31
CA LEU A 91 14.65 -17.60 -24.19
C LEU A 91 13.81 -18.87 -24.34
N SER A 92 12.54 -18.86 -23.92
CA SER A 92 11.63 -20.01 -24.12
C SER A 92 11.36 -20.36 -25.57
N SER A 93 11.47 -19.38 -26.47
CA SER A 93 11.30 -19.59 -27.91
C SER A 93 12.53 -20.21 -28.59
N ILE A 94 13.64 -20.34 -27.84
CA ILE A 94 14.95 -20.79 -28.31
C ILE A 94 15.38 -22.07 -27.58
N LEU A 95 15.08 -22.16 -26.28
CA LEU A 95 15.34 -23.30 -25.43
C LEU A 95 14.08 -24.17 -25.34
N ASN A 96 14.05 -25.25 -26.12
CA ASN A 96 12.88 -26.12 -26.26
C ASN A 96 12.95 -27.40 -25.40
N SER A 97 13.83 -27.46 -24.40
CA SER A 97 13.85 -28.63 -23.49
C SER A 97 12.69 -28.54 -22.49
N GLU A 98 12.15 -29.70 -22.10
CA GLU A 98 11.05 -29.77 -21.12
C GLU A 98 11.42 -29.07 -19.80
N VAL A 99 12.65 -29.28 -19.33
CA VAL A 99 13.24 -28.57 -18.18
C VAL A 99 13.26 -27.05 -18.39
N ALA A 100 13.68 -26.58 -19.56
CA ALA A 100 13.74 -25.14 -19.82
C ALA A 100 12.35 -24.49 -19.87
N ILE A 101 11.34 -25.22 -20.38
CA ILE A 101 9.95 -24.75 -20.42
C ILE A 101 9.41 -24.58 -18.99
N GLU A 102 9.56 -25.58 -18.13
CA GLU A 102 9.11 -25.51 -16.74
C GLU A 102 9.79 -24.39 -15.95
N ILE A 103 11.10 -24.24 -16.15
CA ILE A 103 11.89 -23.21 -15.47
C ILE A 103 11.51 -21.83 -15.97
N ASN A 104 11.28 -21.66 -17.27
CA ASN A 104 10.83 -20.38 -17.80
C ASN A 104 9.47 -19.97 -17.20
N ILE A 105 8.53 -20.91 -17.09
CA ILE A 105 7.24 -20.67 -16.43
C ILE A 105 7.46 -20.24 -14.97
N SER A 106 8.37 -20.91 -14.27
CA SER A 106 8.68 -20.61 -12.87
C SER A 106 9.33 -19.23 -12.70
N ILE A 107 10.23 -18.86 -13.62
CA ILE A 107 10.87 -17.55 -13.65
C ILE A 107 9.85 -16.44 -13.93
N MET A 108 8.97 -16.62 -14.92
CA MET A 108 7.91 -15.65 -15.21
C MET A 108 7.00 -15.45 -13.99
N ARG A 109 6.63 -16.52 -13.28
CA ARG A 109 5.86 -16.42 -12.03
C ARG A 109 6.61 -15.64 -10.95
N ALA A 110 7.92 -15.85 -10.81
CA ALA A 110 8.74 -15.10 -9.87
C ALA A 110 8.74 -13.60 -10.20
N PHE A 111 8.99 -13.21 -11.45
CA PHE A 111 8.94 -11.81 -11.89
C PHE A 111 7.59 -11.15 -11.61
N ILE A 112 6.49 -11.84 -11.93
CA ILE A 112 5.12 -11.37 -11.63
C ILE A 112 4.93 -11.19 -10.12
N ALA A 113 5.34 -12.17 -9.31
CA ALA A 113 5.22 -12.09 -7.86
C ALA A 113 6.02 -10.90 -7.31
N VAL A 114 7.25 -10.68 -7.78
CA VAL A 114 8.03 -9.53 -7.31
C VAL A 114 7.40 -8.21 -7.78
N ARG A 115 6.77 -8.16 -8.97
CA ARG A 115 6.05 -6.97 -9.44
C ARG A 115 4.80 -6.70 -8.60
N GLN A 116 4.05 -7.74 -8.24
CA GLN A 116 2.89 -7.65 -7.36
C GLN A 116 3.28 -7.15 -5.97
N LEU A 117 4.42 -7.59 -5.43
CA LEU A 117 4.93 -7.08 -4.16
C LEU A 117 5.31 -5.60 -4.20
N ILE A 118 5.76 -5.06 -5.34
CA ILE A 118 5.98 -3.61 -5.47
C ILE A 118 4.65 -2.87 -5.62
N ALA A 119 3.76 -3.38 -6.48
CA ALA A 119 2.51 -2.69 -6.80
C ALA A 119 1.54 -2.70 -5.61
N ASN A 120 1.53 -3.79 -4.85
CA ASN A 120 0.79 -3.99 -3.62
C ASN A 120 1.80 -4.36 -2.53
N PRO A 121 2.56 -3.39 -2.01
CA PRO A 121 3.43 -3.66 -0.88
C PRO A 121 2.55 -4.20 0.25
N PRO A 122 2.99 -5.26 0.96
CA PRO A 122 2.27 -5.73 2.13
C PRO A 122 2.03 -4.51 3.04
N PRO A 123 0.83 -4.37 3.64
CA PRO A 123 0.49 -3.18 4.38
C PRO A 123 1.54 -2.96 5.47
N ASP A 124 2.36 -1.93 5.29
CA ASP A 124 3.32 -1.53 6.31
C ASP A 124 2.55 -1.28 7.59
N LYS A 125 3.12 -1.65 8.74
CA LYS A 125 2.51 -1.36 10.05
C LYS A 125 2.12 0.12 10.15
N HIS A 126 2.91 1.00 9.55
CA HIS A 126 2.63 2.43 9.47
C HIS A 126 1.36 2.76 8.67
N SER A 127 1.09 2.06 7.56
CA SER A 127 -0.14 2.24 6.77
C SER A 127 -1.39 1.74 7.50
N LEU A 128 -1.27 0.63 8.22
CA LEU A 128 -2.32 0.11 9.11
C LEU A 128 -2.60 1.10 10.24
N LEU A 129 -1.56 1.58 10.93
CA LEU A 129 -1.68 2.58 11.98
C LEU A 129 -2.28 3.89 11.46
N GLN A 130 -1.89 4.34 10.26
CA GLN A 130 -2.52 5.52 9.64
C GLN A 130 -4.00 5.32 9.40
N LYS A 131 -4.42 4.12 9.00
CA LYS A 131 -5.83 3.78 8.82
C LYS A 131 -6.58 3.77 10.15
N GLU A 132 -6.05 3.13 11.18
CA GLU A 132 -6.64 3.12 12.53
C GLU A 132 -6.76 4.53 13.11
N VAL A 133 -5.73 5.37 12.96
CA VAL A 133 -5.75 6.77 13.40
C VAL A 133 -6.82 7.56 12.65
N LYS A 134 -7.02 7.28 11.36
CA LYS A 134 -8.08 7.93 10.56
C LYS A 134 -9.47 7.52 11.04
N GLU A 135 -9.69 6.24 11.29
CA GLU A 135 -10.96 5.72 11.82
C GLU A 135 -11.27 6.29 13.21
N LEU A 136 -10.27 6.34 14.10
CA LEU A 136 -10.41 6.97 15.42
C LEU A 136 -10.75 8.46 15.33
N LYS A 137 -10.14 9.20 14.39
CA LYS A 137 -10.48 10.61 14.17
C LYS A 137 -11.94 10.80 13.74
N GLN A 138 -12.42 9.96 12.83
CA GLN A 138 -13.82 10.03 12.38
C GLN A 138 -14.80 9.71 13.52
N TYR A 139 -14.50 8.69 14.32
CA TYR A 139 -15.30 8.35 15.48
C TYR A 139 -15.35 9.48 16.53
N ILE A 140 -14.21 10.13 16.75
CA ILE A 140 -14.13 11.30 17.66
C ILE A 140 -14.94 12.47 17.10
N GLU A 141 -14.86 12.77 15.80
CA GLU A 141 -15.67 13.81 15.16
C GLU A 141 -17.17 13.54 15.32
N GLU A 142 -17.62 12.30 15.11
CA GLU A 142 -19.00 11.88 15.29
C GLU A 142 -19.50 12.05 16.74
N ILE A 143 -18.69 11.66 17.73
CA ILE A 143 -19.05 11.89 19.14
C ILE A 143 -19.16 13.38 19.46
N PHE A 144 -18.25 14.20 18.93
CA PHE A 144 -18.29 15.64 19.18
C PHE A 144 -19.51 16.30 18.53
N THR A 145 -19.96 15.85 17.36
CA THR A 145 -21.21 16.34 16.76
C THR A 145 -22.40 16.00 17.64
N ASP A 146 -22.49 14.76 18.13
CA ASP A 146 -23.60 14.34 19.00
C ASP A 146 -23.63 15.13 20.32
N GLN A 147 -22.46 15.36 20.92
CA GLN A 147 -22.38 16.16 22.15
C GLN A 147 -22.75 17.62 21.93
N ASN A 148 -22.39 18.20 20.79
CA ASN A 148 -22.77 19.57 20.47
C ASN A 148 -24.29 19.69 20.27
N ASP A 149 -24.92 18.74 19.59
CA ASP A 149 -26.37 18.71 19.40
C ASP A 149 -27.11 18.60 20.75
N ILE A 150 -26.67 17.72 21.64
CA ILE A 150 -27.24 17.60 23.01
C ILE A 150 -27.05 18.90 23.81
N ASN A 151 -25.88 19.54 23.69
CA ASN A 151 -25.61 20.78 24.39
C ASN A 151 -26.48 21.94 23.89
N GLU A 152 -26.76 22.01 22.59
CA GLU A 152 -27.68 23.01 22.03
C GLU A 152 -29.13 22.72 22.47
N ASP A 153 -29.57 21.46 22.44
CA ASP A 153 -30.90 21.08 22.94
C ASP A 153 -31.10 21.43 24.41
N THR A 154 -30.09 21.15 25.26
CA THR A 154 -30.16 21.50 26.68
C THR A 154 -30.17 23.01 26.91
N ARG A 155 -29.44 23.80 26.10
CA ARG A 155 -29.52 25.26 26.12
C ARG A 155 -30.92 25.76 25.76
N MET A 156 -31.52 25.24 24.68
CA MET A 156 -32.88 25.60 24.29
C MET A 156 -33.91 25.25 25.37
N GLN A 157 -33.76 24.09 26.01
CA GLN A 157 -34.64 23.69 27.12
C GLN A 157 -34.51 24.64 28.32
N LEU A 158 -33.29 25.04 28.69
CA LEU A 158 -33.07 26.01 29.77
C LEU A 158 -33.65 27.39 29.44
N GLU A 159 -33.55 27.84 28.20
CA GLU A 159 -34.18 29.09 27.75
C GLU A 159 -35.70 29.02 27.86
N LEU A 160 -36.32 27.93 27.40
CA LEU A 160 -37.77 27.73 27.49
C LEU A 160 -38.25 27.68 28.95
N ILE A 161 -37.50 27.01 29.84
CA ILE A 161 -37.80 26.98 31.28
C ILE A 161 -37.74 28.41 31.85
N ASN A 162 -36.71 29.18 31.52
CA ASN A 162 -36.59 30.55 32.02
C ASN A 162 -37.72 31.44 31.50
N GLN A 163 -38.13 31.28 30.24
CA GLN A 163 -39.25 32.03 29.66
C GLN A 163 -40.59 31.69 30.35
N THR A 164 -40.88 30.40 30.55
CA THR A 164 -42.12 29.97 31.23
C THR A 164 -42.16 30.40 32.71
N LEU A 165 -41.02 30.36 33.42
CA LEU A 165 -40.90 30.89 34.78
C LEU A 165 -41.18 32.39 34.83
N ALA A 166 -40.68 33.16 33.86
CA ALA A 166 -40.96 34.60 33.77
C ALA A 166 -42.45 34.89 33.54
N GLU A 167 -43.10 34.15 32.63
CA GLU A 167 -44.54 34.28 32.36
C GLU A 167 -45.39 33.94 33.60
N LEU A 168 -45.06 32.85 34.30
CA LEU A 168 -45.76 32.45 35.53
C LEU A 168 -45.62 33.51 36.64
N GLN A 169 -44.44 34.10 36.82
CA GLN A 169 -44.25 35.19 37.78
C GLN A 169 -45.10 36.42 37.45
N VAL A 170 -45.24 36.76 36.16
CA VAL A 170 -46.12 37.85 35.71
C VAL A 170 -47.59 37.51 36.00
N HIS A 171 -48.03 36.29 35.73
CA HIS A 171 -49.38 35.83 36.03
C HIS A 171 -49.69 35.82 37.53
N GLN A 172 -48.75 35.42 38.38
CA GLN A 172 -48.91 35.41 39.83
C GLN A 172 -49.04 36.84 40.39
N LYS A 173 -48.22 37.78 39.92
CA LYS A 173 -48.37 39.22 40.24
C LYS A 173 -49.72 39.81 39.78
N LEU A 174 -50.29 39.28 38.70
CA LEU A 174 -51.62 39.69 38.23
C LEU A 174 -52.75 39.06 39.08
N SER A 175 -52.59 37.84 39.59
CA SER A 175 -53.58 37.18 40.45
C SER A 175 -53.59 37.69 41.89
N ASP A 176 -52.45 38.17 42.40
CA ASP A 176 -52.29 38.73 43.74
C ASP A 176 -52.86 40.15 43.88
N LYS A 177 -53.38 40.74 42.80
CA LYS A 177 -54.12 42.01 42.89
C LYS A 177 -55.38 41.80 43.75
N PRO A 178 -55.63 42.68 44.74
CA PRO A 178 -56.77 42.53 45.63
C PRO A 178 -58.07 42.48 44.83
N ARG A 179 -58.82 41.39 44.96
CA ARG A 179 -60.13 41.25 44.31
C ARG A 179 -61.06 42.32 44.87
N ARG A 180 -61.85 42.97 44.00
CA ARG A 180 -62.83 43.96 44.43
C ARG A 180 -63.76 43.30 45.46
N PRO A 181 -63.92 43.86 46.67
CA PRO A 181 -64.83 43.30 47.65
C PRO A 181 -66.25 43.36 47.09
N ILE A 182 -66.94 42.22 47.07
CA ILE A 182 -68.33 42.11 46.63
C ILE A 182 -69.18 41.98 47.89
N GLY A 183 -69.97 43.01 48.19
CA GLY A 183 -70.87 43.04 49.34
C GLY A 183 -71.66 44.34 49.40
N PHE A 184 -72.87 44.27 49.98
CA PHE A 184 -73.75 45.43 50.12
C PHE A 184 -73.29 46.34 51.27
N ILE A 185 -73.26 47.65 51.02
CA ILE A 185 -72.95 48.68 52.03
C ILE A 185 -74.10 48.70 53.04
N ARG A 186 -73.82 48.39 54.31
CA ARG A 186 -74.79 48.57 55.39
C ARG A 186 -74.67 50.01 55.92
N PRO A 187 -75.77 50.76 56.04
CA PRO A 187 -75.74 52.12 56.58
C PRO A 187 -75.39 52.08 58.07
N GLU A 188 -74.55 53.02 58.51
CA GLU A 188 -74.12 53.14 59.91
C GLU A 188 -75.27 53.68 60.79
N GLU A 189 -75.56 52.97 61.89
CA GLU A 189 -76.50 53.42 62.92
C GLU A 189 -75.73 54.21 63.99
N ASN A 190 -76.10 55.49 64.16
CA ASN A 190 -75.76 56.36 65.28
C ASN A 190 -76.60 56.00 66.53
#